data_AF-A0A3D3ND66-F1
#
_entry.id   AF-A0A3D3ND66-F1
#
_cell.length_a   1.000
_cell.length_b   1.000
_cell.length_c   1.000
_cell.angle_alpha   90.00
_cell.angle_beta   90.00
_cell.angle_gamma   90.00
#
_symmetry.space_group_name_H-M   'P 1'
#
loop_
_entity.id
_entity.type
_entity.pdbx_description
1 polymer ?
#
loop_
_entity_poly.entity_id
_entity_poly.type
_entity_poly.pdbx_seq_one_letter_code
_entity_poly.pdbx_strand_id
1 'polypeptide(L)'
;MRRWLLLGLLPLPLAFASLLLATAESQPLVSRSDSISSTSIADARRLLASNDPRRLRRGDERTALIPVGLIDTTINHFASRSLGGRGAFVVVEQRGEIRLSVPLPGFPGTRYLNVRAVIGEADGRPPITAASVAALPLPAWLAELVAAAVIRAAGVADQWQAAEQAIRRVDFDAGGGNVVVRYVWQPELLEQARSLAVTADDVDNLRAAQAALAGLLDHRAGTAPVPLAQVLLPLLRCCSERSPRYGHAALLVLAAYLSGHSLAHALPEARSWPRARRVRLVLHGRYDSAQHFAVSAALAAWAGEPAANAIGVDKELRDARGGSG
;
A
#
# COMPACT_ATOMS: atom_id res chain seq x y z
N MET A 1 3.17 -23.65 -47.81
CA MET A 1 3.54 -22.47 -46.98
C MET A 1 3.02 -22.52 -45.54
N ARG A 2 1.86 -23.11 -45.21
CA ARG A 2 1.30 -23.16 -43.84
C ARG A 2 2.03 -24.09 -42.83
N ARG A 3 2.82 -25.07 -43.30
CA ARG A 3 3.58 -26.03 -42.44
C ARG A 3 4.89 -25.48 -41.88
N TRP A 4 5.49 -24.46 -42.51
CA TRP A 4 6.74 -23.84 -42.05
C TRP A 4 6.52 -22.77 -40.97
N LEU A 5 5.34 -22.14 -40.95
CA LEU A 5 4.93 -21.22 -39.88
C LEU A 5 4.67 -21.94 -38.55
N LEU A 6 4.24 -23.21 -38.58
CA LEU A 6 4.02 -24.02 -37.37
C LEU A 6 5.34 -24.55 -36.77
N LEU A 7 6.36 -24.82 -37.59
CA LEU A 7 7.70 -25.18 -37.08
C LEU A 7 8.47 -23.97 -36.51
N GLY A 8 8.19 -22.75 -36.99
CA GLY A 8 8.76 -21.51 -36.43
C GLY A 8 8.11 -21.07 -35.12
N LEU A 9 6.91 -21.55 -34.79
CA LEU A 9 6.18 -21.20 -33.56
C LEU A 9 6.44 -22.14 -32.37
N LEU A 10 6.96 -23.35 -32.61
CA LEU A 10 7.32 -24.34 -31.57
C LEU A 10 8.59 -24.01 -30.73
N PRO A 11 9.65 -23.36 -31.25
CA PRO A 11 10.83 -23.06 -30.44
C PRO A 11 10.54 -21.99 -29.37
N LEU A 12 9.57 -21.11 -29.60
CA LEU A 12 9.20 -20.06 -28.64
C LEU A 12 8.65 -20.59 -27.30
N PRO A 13 7.65 -21.50 -27.28
CA PRO A 13 7.15 -22.08 -26.03
C PRO A 13 8.17 -23.02 -25.38
N LEU A 14 9.01 -23.71 -26.15
CA LEU A 14 10.10 -24.54 -25.61
C LEU A 14 11.20 -23.68 -24.97
N ALA A 15 11.58 -22.58 -25.61
CA ALA A 15 12.51 -21.60 -25.05
C ALA A 15 11.95 -20.95 -23.78
N PHE A 16 10.66 -20.57 -23.80
CA PHE A 16 9.97 -20.04 -22.63
C PHE A 16 9.89 -21.05 -21.48
N ALA A 17 9.56 -22.32 -21.75
CA ALA A 17 9.54 -23.38 -20.76
C ALA A 17 10.95 -23.65 -20.18
N SER A 18 11.98 -23.66 -21.03
CA SER A 18 13.37 -23.82 -20.61
C SER A 18 13.86 -22.66 -19.74
N LEU A 19 13.45 -21.43 -20.08
CA LEU A 19 13.76 -20.24 -19.30
C LEU A 19 13.06 -20.29 -17.94
N LEU A 20 11.78 -20.66 -17.90
CA LEU A 20 11.03 -20.83 -16.66
C LEU A 20 11.68 -21.88 -15.74
N LEU A 21 12.10 -23.02 -16.29
CA LEU A 21 12.83 -24.05 -15.55
C LEU A 21 14.20 -23.56 -15.04
N ALA A 22 14.95 -22.82 -15.86
CA ALA A 22 16.25 -22.26 -15.48
C ALA A 22 16.14 -21.18 -14.38
N THR A 23 15.01 -20.47 -14.32
CA THR A 23 14.74 -19.44 -13.31
C THR A 23 14.08 -19.97 -12.02
N ALA A 24 13.69 -21.26 -12.01
CA ALA A 24 13.00 -21.89 -10.88
C ALA A 24 13.99 -22.44 -9.85
N GLU A 25 14.33 -21.62 -8.85
CA GLU A 25 15.27 -21.98 -7.80
C GLU A 25 14.59 -22.77 -6.67
N SER A 26 15.34 -23.66 -6.01
CA SER A 26 14.83 -24.47 -4.89
C SER A 26 14.76 -23.70 -3.56
N GLN A 27 15.51 -22.61 -3.43
CA GLN A 27 15.61 -21.84 -2.20
C GLN A 27 15.15 -20.39 -2.44
N PRO A 28 14.39 -19.80 -1.51
CA PRO A 28 14.03 -18.40 -1.59
C PRO A 28 15.23 -17.52 -1.21
N LEU A 29 15.47 -16.46 -1.99
CA LEU A 29 16.42 -15.40 -1.64
C LEU A 29 16.00 -14.61 -0.39
N VAL A 30 14.70 -14.50 -0.14
CA VAL A 30 14.13 -13.81 1.03
C VAL A 30 13.22 -14.77 1.80
N SER A 31 13.58 -15.05 3.04
CA SER A 31 12.81 -15.91 3.94
C SER A 31 12.41 -15.15 5.20
N ARG A 32 11.14 -14.71 5.26
CA ARG A 32 10.54 -13.93 6.36
C ARG A 32 9.01 -14.02 6.34
N SER A 33 8.36 -13.52 7.39
CA SER A 33 6.91 -13.31 7.47
C SER A 33 6.44 -12.04 6.75
N ASP A 34 5.13 -11.91 6.56
CA ASP A 34 4.43 -10.68 6.11
C ASP A 34 4.17 -9.68 7.24
N SER A 35 4.58 -10.01 8.47
CA SER A 35 4.34 -9.15 9.64
C SER A 35 4.98 -7.77 9.45
N ILE A 36 4.22 -6.73 9.77
CA ILE A 36 4.68 -5.35 9.78
C ILE A 36 5.13 -5.00 11.20
N SER A 37 6.32 -4.40 11.32
CA SER A 37 6.82 -3.93 12.61
C SER A 37 6.09 -2.68 13.08
N SER A 38 5.84 -2.56 14.39
CA SER A 38 5.31 -1.34 15.00
C SER A 38 6.28 -0.16 14.86
N THR A 39 7.60 -0.41 14.81
CA THR A 39 8.60 0.64 14.56
C THR A 39 8.41 1.28 13.18
N SER A 40 8.09 0.49 12.15
CA SER A 40 7.82 1.00 10.80
C SER A 40 6.57 1.88 10.76
N ILE A 41 5.55 1.61 11.59
CA ILE A 41 4.37 2.48 11.74
C ILE A 41 4.76 3.81 12.40
N ALA A 42 5.60 3.78 13.42
CA ALA A 42 6.12 4.99 14.05
C ALA A 42 6.98 5.82 13.07
N ASP A 43 7.81 5.17 12.26
CA ASP A 43 8.62 5.78 11.21
C ASP A 43 7.76 6.45 10.15
N ALA A 44 6.74 5.75 9.64
CA ALA A 44 5.79 6.29 8.67
C ALA A 44 5.09 7.54 9.23
N ARG A 45 4.62 7.49 10.47
CA ARG A 45 3.98 8.63 11.14
C ARG A 45 4.93 9.83 11.27
N ARG A 46 6.18 9.59 11.68
CA ARG A 46 7.20 10.64 11.79
C ARG A 46 7.51 11.27 10.44
N LEU A 47 7.66 10.45 9.39
CA LEU A 47 7.91 10.91 8.03
C LEU A 47 6.77 11.79 7.49
N LEU A 48 5.51 11.38 7.71
CA LEU A 48 4.35 12.18 7.33
C LEU A 48 4.24 13.48 8.12
N ALA A 49 4.53 13.45 9.43
CA ALA A 49 4.49 14.64 10.27
C ALA A 49 5.58 15.66 9.92
N SER A 50 6.77 15.20 9.53
CA SER A 50 7.86 16.07 9.09
C SER A 50 7.66 16.64 7.69
N ASN A 51 6.84 15.99 6.85
CA ASN A 51 6.53 16.40 5.49
C ASN A 51 5.05 16.81 5.32
N ASP A 52 4.51 17.63 6.24
CA ASP A 52 3.11 18.08 6.16
C ASP A 52 2.88 19.01 4.94
N PRO A 53 2.09 18.57 3.93
CA PRO A 53 1.82 19.35 2.72
C PRO A 53 1.25 20.75 2.97
N ARG A 54 0.53 20.93 4.08
CA ARG A 54 -0.15 22.19 4.42
C ARG A 54 0.84 23.29 4.80
N ARG A 55 2.09 22.93 5.08
CA ARG A 55 3.18 23.85 5.45
C ARG A 55 4.12 24.14 4.27
N LEU A 56 3.88 23.53 3.12
CA LEU A 56 4.76 23.59 1.95
C LEU A 56 4.19 24.52 0.88
N ARG A 57 5.07 25.26 0.21
CA ARG A 57 4.73 26.07 -0.96
C ARG A 57 5.25 25.41 -2.22
N ARG A 58 4.56 25.61 -3.34
CA ARG A 58 5.01 25.09 -4.64
C ARG A 58 6.42 25.60 -4.94
N GLY A 59 7.30 24.70 -5.34
CA GLY A 59 8.71 25.00 -5.63
C GLY A 59 9.64 24.88 -4.42
N ASP A 60 9.12 24.65 -3.21
CA ASP A 60 9.96 24.39 -2.04
C ASP A 60 10.81 23.14 -2.26
N GLU A 61 12.13 23.27 -2.15
CA GLU A 61 13.03 22.13 -2.13
C GLU A 61 13.08 21.54 -0.72
N ARG A 62 12.92 20.22 -0.63
CA ARG A 62 12.86 19.49 0.63
C ARG A 62 13.70 18.23 0.55
N THR A 63 14.15 17.78 1.72
CA THR A 63 14.86 16.52 1.89
C THR A 63 14.03 15.62 2.78
N ALA A 64 13.57 14.50 2.22
CA ALA A 64 12.94 13.43 2.97
C ALA A 64 14.01 12.42 3.40
N LEU A 65 14.08 12.17 4.71
CA LEU A 65 14.88 11.09 5.28
C LEU A 65 13.97 9.89 5.48
N ILE A 66 14.05 8.91 4.58
CA ILE A 66 13.17 7.74 4.59
C ILE A 66 13.94 6.58 5.23
N PRO A 67 13.52 6.08 6.41
CA PRO A 67 14.20 4.95 7.04
C PRO A 67 14.21 3.72 6.13
N VAL A 68 15.35 3.04 6.02
CA VAL A 68 15.50 1.84 5.19
C VAL A 68 14.49 0.76 5.61
N GLY A 69 14.24 0.62 6.91
CA GLY A 69 13.25 -0.31 7.45
C GLY A 69 11.81 -0.03 6.99
N LEU A 70 11.46 1.23 6.71
CA LEU A 70 10.15 1.60 6.18
C LEU A 70 10.00 1.17 4.71
N ILE A 71 11.05 1.37 3.91
CA ILE A 71 11.08 0.93 2.50
C ILE A 71 11.04 -0.59 2.42
N ASP A 72 11.84 -1.29 3.24
CA ASP A 72 11.85 -2.74 3.38
C ASP A 72 10.46 -3.31 3.71
N THR A 73 9.80 -2.71 4.71
CA THR A 73 8.44 -3.09 5.12
C THR A 73 7.45 -2.91 3.97
N THR A 74 7.55 -1.80 3.25
CA THR A 74 6.66 -1.48 2.11
C THR A 74 6.83 -2.48 0.97
N ILE A 75 8.08 -2.79 0.62
CA ILE A 75 8.41 -3.79 -0.41
C ILE A 75 7.93 -5.18 -0.01
N ASN A 76 8.15 -5.61 1.24
CA ASN A 76 7.69 -6.91 1.71
C ASN A 76 6.15 -7.01 1.73
N HIS A 77 5.47 -5.95 2.17
CA HIS A 77 4.00 -5.90 2.17
C HIS A 77 3.44 -6.01 0.75
N PHE A 78 3.99 -5.24 -0.19
CA PHE A 78 3.61 -5.30 -1.60
C PHE A 78 3.86 -6.69 -2.20
N ALA A 79 5.06 -7.25 -2.00
CA ALA A 79 5.40 -8.59 -2.49
C ALA A 79 4.44 -9.66 -1.94
N SER A 80 4.09 -9.57 -0.65
CA SER A 80 3.19 -10.52 0.01
C SER A 80 1.77 -10.40 -0.53
N ARG A 81 1.25 -9.18 -0.69
CA ARG A 81 -0.15 -8.95 -1.07
C ARG A 81 -0.40 -9.10 -2.56
N SER A 82 0.53 -8.66 -3.40
CA SER A 82 0.34 -8.59 -4.86
C SER A 82 0.93 -9.80 -5.58
N LEU A 83 2.00 -10.40 -5.05
CA LEU A 83 2.72 -11.50 -5.70
C LEU A 83 2.63 -12.82 -4.92
N GLY A 84 2.07 -12.82 -3.70
CA GLY A 84 2.13 -13.98 -2.80
C GLY A 84 3.56 -14.36 -2.40
N GLY A 85 4.52 -13.44 -2.57
CA GLY A 85 5.96 -13.66 -2.35
C GLY A 85 6.49 -12.93 -1.13
N ARG A 86 7.81 -12.92 -0.97
CA ARG A 86 8.53 -12.16 0.06
C ARG A 86 9.47 -11.15 -0.55
N GLY A 87 9.59 -10.00 0.09
CA GLY A 87 10.42 -8.89 -0.37
C GLY A 87 11.38 -8.43 0.72
N ALA A 88 12.52 -7.90 0.31
CA ALA A 88 13.44 -7.22 1.19
C ALA A 88 14.08 -6.02 0.48
N PHE A 89 14.39 -4.99 1.26
CA PHE A 89 15.20 -3.88 0.83
C PHE A 89 16.36 -3.66 1.78
N VAL A 90 17.56 -3.57 1.23
CA VAL A 90 18.77 -3.31 1.99
C VAL A 90 19.59 -2.23 1.30
N VAL A 91 20.40 -1.51 2.06
CA VAL A 91 21.41 -0.60 1.51
C VAL A 91 22.78 -1.25 1.67
N VAL A 92 23.51 -1.37 0.57
CA VAL A 92 24.86 -1.95 0.50
C VAL A 92 25.75 -0.99 -0.25
N GLU A 93 26.86 -0.54 0.35
CA GLU A 93 27.87 0.31 -0.33
C GLU A 93 27.27 1.54 -1.04
N GLN A 94 26.32 2.22 -0.37
CA GLN A 94 25.60 3.38 -0.92
C GLN A 94 24.69 3.08 -2.12
N ARG A 95 24.23 1.84 -2.25
CA ARG A 95 23.24 1.43 -3.24
C ARG A 95 22.05 0.76 -2.56
N GLY A 96 20.86 1.04 -3.05
CA GLY A 96 19.67 0.32 -2.64
C GLY A 96 19.60 -1.03 -3.36
N GLU A 97 19.22 -2.08 -2.66
CA GLU A 97 19.04 -3.40 -3.26
C GLU A 97 17.67 -3.96 -2.89
N ILE A 98 16.87 -4.21 -3.92
CA ILE A 98 15.58 -4.88 -3.83
C ILE A 98 15.78 -6.36 -4.10
N ARG A 99 15.24 -7.20 -3.21
CA ARG A 99 15.21 -8.66 -3.36
C ARG A 99 13.77 -9.13 -3.28
N LEU A 100 13.34 -9.96 -4.22
CA LEU A 100 12.03 -10.57 -4.25
C LEU A 100 12.17 -12.09 -4.40
N SER A 101 11.30 -12.83 -3.73
CA SER A 101 11.15 -14.28 -3.85
C SER A 101 9.69 -14.61 -4.03
N VAL A 102 9.31 -15.04 -5.23
CA VAL A 102 7.93 -15.37 -5.58
C VAL A 102 7.79 -16.88 -5.72
N PRO A 103 6.92 -17.56 -4.95
CA PRO A 103 6.71 -18.98 -5.12
C PRO A 103 6.07 -19.27 -6.49
N LEU A 104 6.55 -20.29 -7.18
CA LEU A 104 6.03 -20.72 -8.48
C LEU A 104 5.08 -21.92 -8.31
N PRO A 105 3.75 -21.70 -8.32
CA PRO A 105 2.80 -22.81 -8.25
C PRO A 105 2.89 -23.69 -9.50
N GLY A 106 2.73 -25.00 -9.33
CA GLY A 106 2.68 -25.96 -10.45
C GLY A 106 4.01 -26.58 -10.85
N PHE A 107 5.13 -26.22 -10.20
CA PHE A 107 6.40 -26.94 -10.36
C PHE A 107 6.51 -28.13 -9.38
N PRO A 108 7.29 -29.18 -9.71
CA PRO A 108 7.58 -30.25 -8.78
C PRO A 108 8.41 -29.74 -7.57
N GLY A 109 7.84 -29.89 -6.38
CA GLY A 109 8.41 -29.34 -5.14
C GLY A 109 8.23 -27.83 -5.02
N THR A 110 8.68 -27.26 -3.90
CA THR A 110 8.59 -25.81 -3.69
C THR A 110 9.68 -25.11 -4.50
N ARG A 111 9.26 -24.31 -5.49
CA ARG A 111 10.16 -23.52 -6.35
C ARG A 111 9.88 -22.04 -6.21
N TYR A 112 10.93 -21.25 -6.41
CA TYR A 112 10.89 -19.80 -6.28
C TYR A 112 11.50 -19.13 -7.50
N LEU A 113 10.88 -18.05 -7.93
CA LEU A 113 11.47 -17.07 -8.82
C LEU A 113 12.10 -15.98 -7.95
N ASN A 114 13.43 -15.94 -7.89
CA ASN A 114 14.13 -14.88 -7.19
C ASN A 114 14.47 -13.74 -8.16
N VAL A 115 14.24 -12.51 -7.73
CA VAL A 115 14.58 -11.31 -8.51
C VAL A 115 15.41 -10.39 -7.63
N ARG A 116 16.50 -9.87 -8.19
CA ARG A 116 17.38 -8.89 -7.55
C ARG A 116 17.48 -7.66 -8.44
N ALA A 117 17.36 -6.47 -7.85
CA ALA A 117 17.61 -5.21 -8.54
C ALA A 117 18.42 -4.28 -7.64
N VAL A 118 19.51 -3.74 -8.18
CA VAL A 118 20.41 -2.80 -7.50
C VAL A 118 20.18 -1.42 -8.08
N ILE A 119 19.81 -0.49 -7.20
CA ILE A 119 19.47 0.89 -7.50
C ILE A 119 20.66 1.76 -7.09
N GLY A 120 21.17 2.52 -8.05
CA GLY A 120 22.28 3.45 -7.83
C GLY A 120 21.81 4.82 -7.35
N GLU A 121 22.71 5.55 -6.69
CA GLU A 121 22.53 6.98 -6.47
C GLU A 121 22.48 7.74 -7.81
N ALA A 122 21.72 8.84 -7.85
CA ALA A 122 21.66 9.70 -9.03
C ALA A 122 21.14 11.10 -8.69
N ASP A 123 21.55 12.06 -9.52
CA ASP A 123 20.88 13.35 -9.64
C ASP A 123 19.61 13.17 -10.50
N GLY A 124 18.48 13.01 -9.84
CA GLY A 124 17.16 12.76 -10.44
C GLY A 124 16.68 11.34 -10.21
N ARG A 125 16.18 10.69 -11.27
CA ARG A 125 15.71 9.30 -11.22
C ARG A 125 16.88 8.35 -10.92
N PRO A 126 16.81 7.52 -9.88
CA PRO A 126 17.85 6.54 -9.59
C PRO A 126 17.81 5.39 -10.62
N PRO A 127 18.92 5.07 -11.30
CA PRO A 127 18.96 4.02 -12.30
C PRO A 127 19.10 2.63 -11.68
N ILE A 128 18.61 1.62 -12.39
CA ILE A 128 18.87 0.21 -12.12
C ILE A 128 20.26 -0.10 -12.66
N THR A 129 21.24 -0.19 -11.76
CA THR A 129 22.66 -0.44 -12.11
C THR A 129 22.94 -1.90 -12.42
N ALA A 130 22.22 -2.82 -11.76
CA ALA A 130 22.29 -4.25 -12.02
C ALA A 130 20.96 -4.89 -11.68
N ALA A 131 20.58 -5.92 -12.43
CA ALA A 131 19.44 -6.76 -12.08
C ALA A 131 19.73 -8.22 -12.43
N SER A 132 19.08 -9.15 -11.74
CA SER A 132 19.11 -10.55 -12.08
C SER A 132 17.77 -11.21 -11.79
N VAL A 133 17.49 -12.26 -12.56
CA VAL A 133 16.37 -13.18 -12.32
C VAL A 133 16.98 -14.55 -12.12
N ALA A 134 16.86 -15.08 -10.91
CA ALA A 134 17.66 -16.21 -10.43
C ALA A 134 19.16 -15.94 -10.70
N ALA A 135 19.85 -16.93 -11.26
CA ALA A 135 21.26 -16.83 -11.66
C ALA A 135 21.49 -16.05 -12.98
N LEU A 136 20.44 -15.61 -13.68
CA LEU A 136 20.56 -14.93 -14.97
C LEU A 136 20.72 -13.41 -14.77
N PRO A 137 21.89 -12.83 -15.08
CA PRO A 137 22.06 -11.38 -15.06
C PRO A 137 21.25 -10.75 -16.19
N LEU A 138 20.52 -9.69 -15.87
CA LEU A 138 19.80 -8.87 -16.83
C LEU A 138 20.63 -7.61 -17.15
N PRO A 139 20.85 -7.30 -18.44
CA PRO A 139 21.38 -5.99 -18.83
C PRO A 139 20.52 -4.86 -18.26
N ALA A 140 21.14 -3.77 -17.81
CA ALA A 140 20.45 -2.65 -17.20
C ALA A 140 19.31 -2.08 -18.07
N TRP A 141 19.53 -1.94 -19.38
CA TRP A 141 18.52 -1.45 -20.33
C TRP A 141 17.26 -2.34 -20.36
N LEU A 142 17.43 -3.66 -20.23
CA LEU A 142 16.31 -4.59 -20.22
C LEU A 142 15.56 -4.53 -18.89
N ALA A 143 16.29 -4.38 -17.78
CA ALA A 143 15.70 -4.19 -16.46
C ALA A 143 14.84 -2.90 -16.41
N GLU A 144 15.34 -1.80 -16.99
CA GLU A 144 14.60 -0.53 -17.08
C GLU A 144 13.34 -0.66 -17.96
N LEU A 145 13.41 -1.39 -19.07
CA LEU A 145 12.23 -1.67 -19.91
C LEU A 145 11.17 -2.49 -19.17
N VAL A 146 11.59 -3.51 -18.43
CA VAL A 146 10.70 -4.32 -17.60
C VAL A 146 10.08 -3.48 -16.49
N ALA A 147 10.86 -2.65 -15.80
CA ALA A 147 10.36 -1.74 -14.78
C ALA A 147 9.29 -0.79 -15.36
N ALA A 148 9.55 -0.16 -16.51
CA ALA A 148 8.58 0.70 -17.18
C ALA A 148 7.31 -0.05 -17.62
N ALA A 149 7.43 -1.31 -18.06
CA ALA A 149 6.28 -2.15 -18.40
C ALA A 149 5.43 -2.48 -17.17
N VAL A 150 6.08 -2.83 -16.04
CA VAL A 150 5.40 -3.11 -14.76
C VAL A 150 4.67 -1.87 -14.24
N ILE A 151 5.31 -0.70 -14.26
CA ILE A 151 4.72 0.58 -13.84
C ILE A 151 3.45 0.90 -14.64
N ARG A 152 3.49 0.71 -15.97
CA ARG A 152 2.32 0.89 -16.83
C ARG A 152 1.23 -0.15 -16.57
N ALA A 153 1.60 -1.42 -16.44
CA ALA A 153 0.65 -2.50 -16.16
C ALA A 153 -0.03 -2.33 -14.80
N ALA A 154 0.65 -1.75 -13.82
CA ALA A 154 0.10 -1.39 -12.52
C ALA A 154 -0.84 -0.17 -12.57
N GLY A 155 -0.90 0.56 -13.69
CA GLY A 155 -1.74 1.74 -13.84
C GLY A 155 -1.24 2.97 -13.08
N VAL A 156 0.06 3.02 -12.75
CA VAL A 156 0.65 4.07 -11.91
C VAL A 156 1.69 4.94 -12.65
N ALA A 157 1.64 4.94 -13.98
CA ALA A 157 2.64 5.60 -14.82
C ALA A 157 2.69 7.12 -14.64
N ASP A 158 1.53 7.77 -14.52
CA ASP A 158 1.44 9.23 -14.36
C ASP A 158 1.98 9.66 -12.99
N GLN A 159 1.63 8.92 -11.95
CA GLN A 159 2.12 9.12 -10.58
C GLN A 159 3.63 8.93 -10.51
N TRP A 160 4.14 7.88 -11.18
CA TRP A 160 5.56 7.59 -11.25
C TRP A 160 6.32 8.69 -11.98
N GLN A 161 5.83 9.16 -13.12
CA GLN A 161 6.42 10.25 -13.88
C GLN A 161 6.44 11.56 -13.07
N ALA A 162 5.36 11.87 -12.35
CA ALA A 162 5.32 13.05 -11.47
C ALA A 162 6.37 12.97 -10.35
N ALA A 163 6.54 11.79 -9.74
CA ALA A 163 7.57 11.57 -8.74
C ALA A 163 8.99 11.74 -9.33
N GLU A 164 9.28 11.15 -10.50
CA GLU A 164 10.58 11.30 -11.17
C GLU A 164 10.93 12.76 -11.46
N GLN A 165 9.96 13.57 -11.91
CA GLN A 165 10.18 14.99 -12.22
C GLN A 165 10.43 15.85 -10.97
N ALA A 166 9.84 15.45 -9.84
CA ALA A 166 10.01 16.13 -8.57
C ALA A 166 11.35 15.79 -7.89
N ILE A 167 11.86 14.57 -8.09
CA ILE A 167 13.11 14.12 -7.48
C ILE A 167 14.29 14.88 -8.11
N ARG A 168 15.15 15.41 -7.25
CA ARG A 168 16.41 16.07 -7.61
C ARG A 168 17.62 15.20 -7.33
N ARG A 169 17.57 14.41 -6.26
CA ARG A 169 18.65 13.52 -5.89
C ARG A 169 18.15 12.41 -5.00
N VAL A 170 18.71 11.21 -5.18
CA VAL A 170 18.52 10.07 -4.28
C VAL A 170 19.89 9.56 -3.86
N ASP A 171 20.13 9.57 -2.55
CA ASP A 171 21.34 9.03 -1.94
C ASP A 171 20.95 7.90 -0.95
N PHE A 172 21.79 6.87 -0.85
CA PHE A 172 21.58 5.75 0.05
C PHE A 172 22.60 5.80 1.18
N ASP A 173 22.18 6.30 2.35
CA ASP A 173 23.05 6.42 3.52
C ASP A 173 23.01 5.12 4.33
N ALA A 174 23.98 4.25 4.06
CA ALA A 174 24.16 2.98 4.78
C ALA A 174 24.46 3.19 6.27
N GLY A 175 25.18 4.26 6.64
CA GLY A 175 25.57 4.54 8.02
C GLY A 175 24.44 5.14 8.84
N GLY A 176 23.64 6.02 8.23
CA GLY A 176 22.46 6.62 8.85
C GLY A 176 21.19 5.77 8.78
N GLY A 177 21.19 4.68 8.00
CA GLY A 177 20.03 3.80 7.86
C GLY A 177 18.85 4.47 7.15
N ASN A 178 19.12 5.44 6.27
CA ASN A 178 18.11 6.22 5.56
C ASN A 178 18.39 6.26 4.05
N VAL A 179 17.31 6.33 3.27
CA VAL A 179 17.35 6.79 1.89
C VAL A 179 17.00 8.27 1.90
N VAL A 180 17.94 9.07 1.43
CA VAL A 180 17.83 10.54 1.42
C VAL A 180 17.30 10.95 0.06
N VAL A 181 16.08 11.47 0.03
CA VAL A 181 15.42 11.91 -1.21
C VAL A 181 15.29 13.42 -1.17
N ARG A 182 16.01 14.11 -2.05
CA ARG A 182 15.84 15.55 -2.29
C ARG A 182 14.83 15.74 -3.41
N TYR A 183 13.80 16.53 -3.16
CA TYR A 183 12.70 16.73 -4.11
C TYR A 183 12.18 18.17 -4.09
N VAL A 184 11.52 18.57 -5.17
CA VAL A 184 10.81 19.84 -5.27
C VAL A 184 9.32 19.59 -5.05
N TRP A 185 8.75 20.27 -4.06
CA TRP A 185 7.34 20.13 -3.73
C TRP A 185 6.44 20.77 -4.78
N GLN A 186 5.45 20.01 -5.22
CA GLN A 186 4.34 20.47 -6.06
C GLN A 186 3.03 19.93 -5.48
N PRO A 187 1.96 20.74 -5.37
CA PRO A 187 0.65 20.27 -4.90
C PRO A 187 0.13 19.04 -5.64
N GLU A 188 0.47 18.91 -6.92
CA GLU A 188 0.13 17.80 -7.79
C GLU A 188 0.65 16.46 -7.26
N LEU A 189 1.80 16.44 -6.58
CA LEU A 189 2.35 15.21 -5.97
C LEU A 189 1.43 14.66 -4.89
N LEU A 190 0.75 15.52 -4.15
CA LEU A 190 -0.21 15.10 -3.13
C LEU A 190 -1.43 14.46 -3.76
N GLU A 191 -1.97 15.06 -4.81
CA GLU A 191 -3.13 14.51 -5.52
C GLU A 191 -2.79 13.19 -6.20
N GLN A 192 -1.61 13.09 -6.82
CA GLN A 192 -1.11 11.83 -7.39
C GLN A 192 -0.94 10.76 -6.30
N ALA A 193 -0.34 11.09 -5.16
CA ALA A 193 -0.20 10.15 -4.04
C ALA A 193 -1.55 9.70 -3.46
N ARG A 194 -2.54 10.59 -3.37
CA ARG A 194 -3.91 10.24 -2.94
C ARG A 194 -4.58 9.28 -3.90
N SER A 195 -4.41 9.50 -5.21
CA SER A 195 -5.00 8.63 -6.24
C SER A 195 -4.48 7.18 -6.18
N LEU A 196 -3.25 6.97 -5.67
CA LEU A 196 -2.71 5.63 -5.41
C LEU A 196 -3.37 4.95 -4.21
N ALA A 197 -3.76 5.73 -3.20
CA ALA A 197 -4.34 5.22 -1.96
C ALA A 197 -5.86 5.02 -2.06
N VAL A 198 -6.55 5.89 -2.80
CA VAL A 198 -8.00 5.86 -2.98
C VAL A 198 -8.32 6.10 -4.45
N THR A 199 -8.87 5.10 -5.13
CA THR A 199 -9.25 5.19 -6.54
C THR A 199 -10.57 5.93 -6.73
N ALA A 200 -10.92 6.33 -7.96
CA ALA A 200 -12.22 6.94 -8.25
C ALA A 200 -13.40 6.03 -7.86
N ASP A 201 -13.30 4.73 -8.16
CA ASP A 201 -14.28 3.73 -7.73
C ASP A 201 -14.41 3.68 -6.21
N ASP A 202 -13.30 3.81 -5.48
CA ASP A 202 -13.32 3.84 -4.02
C ASP A 202 -14.04 5.07 -3.50
N VAL A 203 -13.83 6.24 -4.11
CA VAL A 203 -14.53 7.48 -3.76
C VAL A 203 -16.05 7.32 -3.95
N ASP A 204 -16.49 6.70 -5.03
CA ASP A 204 -17.91 6.46 -5.28
C ASP A 204 -18.51 5.44 -4.29
N ASN A 205 -17.78 4.36 -3.99
CA ASN A 205 -18.18 3.40 -2.95
C ASN A 205 -18.26 4.05 -1.56
N LEU A 206 -17.31 4.94 -1.21
CA LEU A 206 -17.31 5.69 0.04
C LEU A 206 -18.47 6.67 0.12
N ARG A 207 -18.77 7.37 -0.97
CA ARG A 207 -19.94 8.26 -1.06
C ARG A 207 -21.24 7.49 -0.90
N ALA A 208 -21.38 6.35 -1.57
CA ALA A 208 -22.55 5.48 -1.46
C ALA A 208 -22.73 4.95 -0.03
N ALA A 209 -21.65 4.45 0.59
CA ALA A 209 -21.66 3.97 1.97
C ALA A 209 -22.00 5.10 2.98
N GLN A 210 -21.46 6.30 2.76
CA GLN A 210 -21.78 7.48 3.57
C GLN A 210 -23.26 7.85 3.48
N ALA A 211 -23.83 7.86 2.26
CA ALA A 211 -25.25 8.13 2.04
C ALA A 211 -26.14 7.05 2.69
N ALA A 212 -25.77 5.78 2.55
CA ALA A 212 -26.46 4.65 3.17
C ALA A 212 -26.45 4.75 4.70
N LEU A 213 -25.29 5.07 5.30
CA LEU A 213 -25.17 5.28 6.74
C LEU A 213 -26.05 6.46 7.20
N ALA A 214 -26.03 7.57 6.46
CA ALA A 214 -26.86 8.73 6.78
C ALA A 214 -28.35 8.38 6.77
N GLY A 215 -28.83 7.68 5.74
CA GLY A 215 -30.23 7.22 5.66
C GLY A 215 -30.61 6.23 6.78
N LEU A 216 -29.72 5.29 7.12
CA LEU A 216 -29.94 4.35 8.22
C LEU A 216 -30.06 5.05 9.59
N LEU A 217 -29.37 6.16 9.79
CA LEU A 217 -29.37 6.87 11.07
C LEU A 217 -30.39 8.00 11.14
N ASP A 218 -30.97 8.43 10.02
CA ASP A 218 -31.89 9.57 9.99
C ASP A 218 -33.14 9.34 10.86
N HIS A 219 -33.67 8.12 10.83
CA HIS A 219 -34.84 7.69 11.62
C HIS A 219 -34.51 7.21 13.05
N ARG A 220 -33.23 7.26 13.47
CA ARG A 220 -32.77 6.72 14.76
C ARG A 220 -32.35 7.81 15.75
N ALA A 221 -32.80 9.04 15.53
CA ALA A 221 -32.54 10.16 16.42
C ALA A 221 -33.31 9.97 17.75
N GLY A 222 -32.58 9.52 18.78
CA GLY A 222 -33.08 9.35 20.14
C GLY A 222 -31.93 9.19 21.13
N THR A 223 -32.23 9.20 22.42
CA THR A 223 -31.24 9.04 23.51
C THR A 223 -30.79 7.58 23.71
N ALA A 224 -31.56 6.62 23.19
CA ALA A 224 -31.29 5.20 23.36
C ALA A 224 -30.06 4.75 22.53
N PRO A 225 -29.12 4.00 23.14
CA PRO A 225 -28.04 3.37 22.39
C PRO A 225 -28.57 2.36 21.36
N VAL A 226 -27.98 2.37 20.16
CA VAL A 226 -28.35 1.45 19.07
C VAL A 226 -27.30 0.34 18.96
N PRO A 227 -27.66 -0.94 18.95
CA PRO A 227 -26.71 -2.02 18.74
C PRO A 227 -26.02 -1.90 17.37
N LEU A 228 -24.68 -1.99 17.35
CA LEU A 228 -23.87 -1.83 16.15
C LEU A 228 -24.33 -2.74 15.01
N ALA A 229 -24.70 -3.99 15.32
CA ALA A 229 -25.17 -4.98 14.35
C ALA A 229 -26.41 -4.50 13.56
N GLN A 230 -27.30 -3.69 14.17
CA GLN A 230 -28.50 -3.16 13.51
C GLN A 230 -28.19 -2.08 12.46
N VAL A 231 -26.96 -1.55 12.46
CA VAL A 231 -26.47 -0.58 11.47
C VAL A 231 -25.50 -1.25 10.51
N LEU A 232 -24.55 -2.02 11.04
CA LEU A 232 -23.50 -2.67 10.27
C LEU A 232 -24.05 -3.67 9.23
N LEU A 233 -24.97 -4.56 9.62
CA LEU A 233 -25.50 -5.56 8.69
C LEU A 233 -26.26 -4.91 7.53
N PRO A 234 -27.20 -3.98 7.76
CA PRO A 234 -27.84 -3.25 6.67
C PRO A 234 -26.86 -2.44 5.82
N LEU A 235 -25.85 -1.83 6.45
CA LEU A 235 -24.84 -1.04 5.72
C LEU A 235 -24.03 -1.90 4.77
N LEU A 236 -23.54 -3.08 5.20
CA LEU A 236 -22.79 -4.02 4.37
C LEU A 236 -23.63 -4.70 3.29
N ARG A 237 -24.94 -4.81 3.51
CA ARG A 237 -25.91 -5.35 2.55
C ARG A 237 -26.50 -4.30 1.63
N CYS A 238 -26.15 -3.04 1.83
CA CYS A 238 -26.65 -1.95 1.02
C CYS A 238 -26.06 -2.01 -0.39
N CYS A 239 -26.85 -1.54 -1.34
CA CYS A 239 -26.61 -1.55 -2.79
C CYS A 239 -26.61 -2.95 -3.44
N SER A 240 -27.13 -3.01 -4.66
CA SER A 240 -27.42 -4.24 -5.42
C SER A 240 -26.16 -5.03 -5.80
N GLU A 241 -25.00 -4.38 -5.84
CA GLU A 241 -23.71 -5.03 -6.11
C GLU A 241 -22.95 -5.26 -4.81
N ARG A 242 -23.08 -6.47 -4.27
CA ARG A 242 -22.27 -6.93 -3.13
C ARG A 242 -20.82 -7.10 -3.59
N SER A 243 -20.09 -6.00 -3.63
CA SER A 243 -18.66 -6.00 -3.92
C SER A 243 -17.86 -5.96 -2.60
N PRO A 244 -16.75 -6.71 -2.49
CA PRO A 244 -15.81 -6.56 -1.38
C PRO A 244 -15.35 -5.10 -1.21
N ARG A 245 -15.18 -4.37 -2.32
CA ARG A 245 -14.82 -2.95 -2.32
C ARG A 245 -15.84 -2.07 -1.59
N TYR A 246 -17.13 -2.25 -1.84
CA TYR A 246 -18.17 -1.55 -1.11
C TYR A 246 -18.16 -1.92 0.38
N GLY A 247 -17.98 -3.20 0.71
CA GLY A 247 -17.84 -3.65 2.10
C GLY A 247 -16.68 -2.95 2.83
N HIS A 248 -15.53 -2.79 2.16
CA HIS A 248 -14.39 -2.04 2.70
C HIS A 248 -14.74 -0.56 2.92
N ALA A 249 -15.42 0.08 1.96
CA ALA A 249 -15.86 1.46 2.07
C ALA A 249 -16.85 1.67 3.23
N ALA A 250 -17.81 0.76 3.40
CA ALA A 250 -18.77 0.75 4.50
C ALA A 250 -18.09 0.65 5.87
N LEU A 251 -17.10 -0.22 6.02
CA LEU A 251 -16.32 -0.33 7.26
C LEU A 251 -15.54 0.95 7.55
N LEU A 252 -14.92 1.55 6.54
CA LEU A 252 -14.16 2.80 6.70
C LEU A 252 -15.05 3.99 7.09
N VAL A 253 -16.20 4.14 6.43
CA VAL A 253 -17.22 5.15 6.76
C VAL A 253 -17.71 4.97 8.20
N LEU A 254 -18.01 3.73 8.61
CA LEU A 254 -18.47 3.44 9.96
C LEU A 254 -17.38 3.71 11.02
N ALA A 255 -16.13 3.36 10.72
CA ALA A 255 -14.98 3.63 11.58
C ALA A 255 -14.75 5.14 11.75
N ALA A 256 -14.81 5.91 10.66
CA ALA A 256 -14.69 7.37 10.68
C ALA A 256 -15.82 8.00 11.51
N TYR A 257 -17.06 7.55 11.31
CA TYR A 257 -18.24 7.99 12.06
C TYR A 257 -18.09 7.75 13.58
N LEU A 258 -17.72 6.53 13.99
CA LEU A 258 -17.53 6.16 15.40
C LEU A 258 -16.29 6.80 16.03
N SER A 259 -15.26 7.09 15.23
CA SER A 259 -14.09 7.80 15.73
C SER A 259 -14.29 9.32 15.75
N GLY A 260 -15.42 9.83 15.25
CA GLY A 260 -15.68 11.26 15.12
C GLY A 260 -14.76 11.96 14.11
N HIS A 261 -14.02 11.21 13.30
CA HIS A 261 -13.12 11.75 12.29
C HIS A 261 -13.88 12.01 10.99
N SER A 262 -13.61 13.16 10.38
CA SER A 262 -14.17 13.44 9.06
C SER A 262 -13.30 12.83 7.96
N LEU A 263 -13.92 12.11 7.02
CA LEU A 263 -13.27 11.66 5.79
C LEU A 263 -12.74 12.85 4.96
N ALA A 264 -13.25 14.07 5.19
CA ALA A 264 -12.79 15.30 4.54
C ALA A 264 -11.32 15.66 4.77
N HIS A 265 -10.66 15.05 5.76
CA HIS A 265 -9.22 15.23 5.97
C HIS A 265 -8.38 14.50 4.92
N ALA A 266 -8.91 13.39 4.37
CA ALA A 266 -8.25 12.60 3.33
C ALA A 266 -8.86 12.87 1.94
N LEU A 267 -10.17 13.07 1.88
CA LEU A 267 -10.97 13.26 0.65
C LEU A 267 -11.76 14.57 0.75
N PRO A 268 -11.25 15.70 0.23
CA PRO A 268 -11.91 17.00 0.34
C PRO A 268 -13.37 17.02 -0.14
N GLU A 269 -13.72 16.19 -1.12
CA GLU A 269 -15.06 16.01 -1.67
C GLU A 269 -16.05 15.49 -0.63
N ALA A 270 -15.58 14.79 0.41
CA ALA A 270 -16.43 14.27 1.47
C ALA A 270 -17.12 15.38 2.29
N ARG A 271 -16.68 16.65 2.14
CA ARG A 271 -17.34 17.80 2.76
C ARG A 271 -18.78 18.01 2.27
N SER A 272 -19.06 17.67 1.01
CA SER A 272 -20.39 17.82 0.39
C SER A 272 -21.30 16.60 0.55
N TRP A 273 -20.80 15.51 1.13
CA TRP A 273 -21.57 14.27 1.25
C TRP A 273 -22.64 14.36 2.36
N PRO A 274 -23.69 13.52 2.30
CA PRO A 274 -24.68 13.42 3.36
C PRO A 274 -24.04 13.14 4.72
N ARG A 275 -24.40 13.92 5.74
CA ARG A 275 -23.88 13.73 7.10
C ARG A 275 -24.84 12.85 7.89
N ALA A 276 -24.33 11.76 8.43
CA ALA A 276 -25.09 10.92 9.33
C ALA A 276 -25.34 11.63 10.66
N ARG A 277 -26.56 11.52 11.18
CA ARG A 277 -26.92 12.03 12.51
C ARG A 277 -26.10 11.33 13.59
N ARG A 278 -25.77 12.06 14.66
CA ARG A 278 -25.06 11.49 15.81
C ARG A 278 -25.99 10.60 16.63
N VAL A 279 -25.80 9.30 16.48
CA VAL A 279 -26.42 8.20 17.24
C VAL A 279 -25.33 7.41 17.95
N ARG A 280 -25.53 7.11 19.24
CA ARG A 280 -24.60 6.30 20.03
C ARG A 280 -24.74 4.83 19.64
N LEU A 281 -23.81 4.31 18.84
CA LEU A 281 -23.77 2.89 18.51
C LEU A 281 -22.96 2.12 19.55
N VAL A 282 -23.45 0.94 19.95
CA VAL A 282 -22.82 0.13 21.00
C VAL A 282 -22.66 -1.33 20.57
N LEU A 283 -21.59 -1.97 21.03
CA LEU A 283 -21.34 -3.40 20.90
C LEU A 283 -21.30 -3.98 22.32
N HIS A 284 -22.19 -4.94 22.62
CA HIS A 284 -22.40 -5.43 23.99
C HIS A 284 -22.58 -4.31 25.03
N GLY A 285 -23.34 -3.27 24.68
CA GLY A 285 -23.63 -2.12 25.56
C GLY A 285 -22.52 -1.05 25.63
N ARG A 286 -21.36 -1.29 25.01
CA ARG A 286 -20.18 -0.43 25.07
C ARG A 286 -19.92 0.32 23.77
N TYR A 287 -19.72 1.63 23.86
CA TYR A 287 -19.41 2.49 22.70
C TYR A 287 -17.97 2.28 22.23
N ASP A 288 -17.04 2.23 23.18
CA ASP A 288 -15.63 2.01 22.92
C ASP A 288 -15.40 0.65 22.24
N SER A 289 -16.09 -0.42 22.67
CA SER A 289 -16.01 -1.71 21.98
C SER A 289 -16.50 -1.63 20.53
N ALA A 290 -17.57 -0.88 20.25
CA ALA A 290 -18.04 -0.66 18.88
C ALA A 290 -17.03 0.12 18.03
N GLN A 291 -16.44 1.18 18.61
CA GLN A 291 -15.42 1.98 17.95
C GLN A 291 -14.17 1.16 17.63
N HIS A 292 -13.64 0.41 18.61
CA HIS A 292 -12.47 -0.44 18.45
C HIS A 292 -12.71 -1.51 17.37
N PHE A 293 -13.86 -2.19 17.42
CA PHE A 293 -14.23 -3.17 16.40
C PHE A 293 -14.25 -2.54 15.00
N ALA A 294 -14.95 -1.41 14.83
CA ALA A 294 -15.08 -0.78 13.51
C ALA A 294 -13.74 -0.30 12.94
N VAL A 295 -12.89 0.31 13.79
CA VAL A 295 -11.56 0.76 13.37
C VAL A 295 -10.67 -0.41 12.97
N SER A 296 -10.61 -1.48 13.77
CA SER A 296 -9.81 -2.66 13.45
C SER A 296 -10.32 -3.36 12.18
N ALA A 297 -11.64 -3.49 12.03
CA ALA A 297 -12.25 -4.08 10.84
C ALA A 297 -11.95 -3.25 9.58
N ALA A 298 -12.03 -1.92 9.65
CA ALA A 298 -11.70 -1.04 8.54
C ALA A 298 -10.22 -1.13 8.15
N LEU A 299 -9.31 -1.11 9.14
CA LEU A 299 -7.87 -1.25 8.89
C LEU A 299 -7.53 -2.60 8.25
N ALA A 300 -8.11 -3.69 8.76
CA ALA A 300 -7.89 -5.03 8.21
C ALA A 300 -8.42 -5.15 6.77
N ALA A 301 -9.59 -4.57 6.49
CA ALA A 301 -10.19 -4.57 5.16
C ALA A 301 -9.37 -3.77 4.13
N TRP A 302 -8.84 -2.60 4.52
CA TRP A 302 -8.12 -1.70 3.61
C TRP A 302 -6.62 -2.01 3.49
N ALA A 303 -5.94 -2.07 4.63
CA ALA A 303 -4.49 -2.20 4.71
C ALA A 303 -4.03 -3.66 4.88
N GLY A 304 -4.96 -4.60 5.10
CA GLY A 304 -4.65 -5.98 5.44
C GLY A 304 -4.39 -6.19 6.93
N GLU A 305 -4.55 -7.43 7.39
CA GLU A 305 -4.37 -7.81 8.80
C GLU A 305 -2.97 -7.46 9.36
N PRO A 306 -1.84 -7.67 8.65
CA PRO A 306 -0.53 -7.32 9.19
C PRO A 306 -0.38 -5.84 9.51
N ALA A 307 -0.94 -4.96 8.67
CA ALA A 307 -0.91 -3.51 8.90
C ALA A 307 -1.84 -3.11 10.04
N ALA A 308 -3.04 -3.69 10.11
CA ALA A 308 -3.98 -3.46 11.20
C ALA A 308 -3.38 -3.84 12.57
N ASN A 309 -2.73 -5.01 12.65
CA ASN A 309 -2.08 -5.47 13.88
C ASN A 309 -0.92 -4.54 14.29
N ALA A 310 -0.05 -4.15 13.33
CA ALA A 310 1.06 -3.26 13.61
C ALA A 310 0.61 -1.87 14.11
N ILE A 311 -0.47 -1.32 13.54
CA ILE A 311 -1.09 -0.07 13.99
C ILE A 311 -1.68 -0.23 15.40
N GLY A 312 -2.31 -1.37 15.68
CA GLY A 312 -2.81 -1.71 17.02
C GLY A 312 -1.70 -1.70 18.07
N VAL A 313 -0.60 -2.43 17.82
CA VAL A 313 0.55 -2.50 18.72
C VAL A 313 1.22 -1.12 18.89
N ASP A 314 1.39 -0.34 17.82
CA ASP A 314 1.92 1.04 17.93
C ASP A 314 1.02 1.92 18.82
N LYS A 315 -0.31 1.75 18.75
CA LYS A 315 -1.24 2.46 19.63
C LYS A 315 -1.02 2.07 21.09
N GLU A 316 -0.99 0.77 21.38
CA GLU A 316 -0.81 0.28 22.76
C GLU A 316 0.52 0.75 23.36
N LEU A 317 1.60 0.71 22.58
CA LEU A 317 2.91 1.22 23.01
C LEU A 317 2.90 2.73 23.29
N ARG A 318 2.15 3.50 22.50
CA ARG A 318 2.01 4.94 22.74
C ARG A 318 1.13 5.23 23.95
N ASP A 319 0.03 4.51 24.13
CA ASP A 319 -0.88 4.68 25.26
C ASP A 319 -0.15 4.30 26.57
N ALA A 320 0.70 3.27 26.55
CA ALA A 320 1.56 2.88 27.68
C ALA A 320 2.62 3.94 28.04
N ARG A 321 3.12 4.71 27.06
CA ARG A 321 4.08 5.82 27.28
C ARG A 321 3.39 7.14 27.62
N GLY A 322 2.15 7.31 27.19
CA GLY A 322 1.34 8.52 27.33
C GLY A 322 0.45 8.55 28.57
N GLY A 323 0.31 7.42 29.28
CA GLY A 323 -0.29 7.32 30.62
C GLY A 323 -1.57 8.14 30.79
N SER A 324 -2.70 7.66 30.28
CA SER A 324 -3.99 8.22 30.68
C SER A 324 -4.68 7.31 31.71
N GLY A 325 -4.06 7.13 32.88
CA GLY A 325 -4.70 6.51 34.06
C GLY A 325 -4.87 5.00 34.01
#